data_AF-A0A0F9GT51-F1
#
_entry.id   AF-A0A0F9GT51-F1
#
_cell.length_a   1.000
_cell.length_b   1.000
_cell.length_c   1.000
_cell.angle_alpha   90.00
_cell.angle_beta   90.00
_cell.angle_gamma   90.00
#
_symmetry.space_group_name_H-M   'P 1'
#
loop_
_entity.id
_entity.type
_entity.pdbx_description
1 polymer ?
#
loop_
_entity_poly.entity_id
_entity_poly.type
_entity_poly.pdbx_seq_one_letter_code
_entity_poly.pdbx_strand_id
1 'polypeptide(L)'
;MTAMGTNWRMGAKRKALVEKYSYDTKNASICIMMLRMGIEFLTDGEIHPVREDASQLIQIKTGQWSLDKVHREADRLFKQCEQAYINSKLPDRPDRDGAEKLVAEITEEFLF
;
A
#
# COMPACT_ATOMS: atom_id res chain seq x y z
N MET A 1 2.74 -15.63 -4.82
CA MET A 1 3.37 -16.91 -4.41
C MET A 1 4.18 -16.68 -3.14
N THR A 2 3.64 -17.01 -1.96
CA THR A 2 4.46 -17.05 -0.73
C THR A 2 5.01 -18.46 -0.58
N ALA A 3 6.31 -18.59 -0.84
CA ALA A 3 7.08 -19.80 -0.59
C ALA A 3 6.89 -20.26 0.86
N MET A 4 6.71 -21.57 1.03
CA MET A 4 6.87 -22.24 2.32
C MET A 4 8.33 -22.06 2.76
N GLY A 5 8.59 -21.12 3.66
CA GLY A 5 9.93 -20.96 4.24
C GLY A 5 10.24 -19.54 4.68
N THR A 6 9.91 -19.22 5.93
CA THR A 6 10.80 -18.61 6.95
C THR A 6 9.93 -18.05 8.09
N ASN A 7 10.37 -18.35 9.30
CA ASN A 7 9.73 -18.16 10.58
C ASN A 7 9.60 -16.67 10.99
N TRP A 8 8.82 -15.88 10.25
CA TRP A 8 8.18 -14.68 10.80
C TRP A 8 6.79 -15.13 11.25
N ARG A 9 6.50 -15.12 12.56
CA ARG A 9 5.29 -15.75 13.11
C ARG A 9 4.03 -15.15 12.50
N MET A 10 3.49 -15.79 11.45
CA MET A 10 2.18 -15.49 10.93
C MET A 10 1.17 -15.74 12.05
N GLY A 11 0.59 -14.66 12.59
CA GLY A 11 -0.37 -14.76 13.70
C GLY A 11 -1.53 -15.70 13.35
N ALA A 12 -2.07 -16.41 14.33
CA ALA A 12 -3.10 -17.44 14.14
C ALA A 12 -4.28 -16.97 13.27
N LYS A 13 -4.73 -15.72 13.45
CA LYS A 13 -5.80 -15.11 12.63
C LYS A 13 -5.44 -15.06 11.14
N ARG A 14 -4.20 -14.73 10.81
CA ARG A 14 -3.72 -14.63 9.43
C ARG A 14 -3.54 -16.01 8.81
N LYS A 15 -3.04 -16.98 9.59
CA LYS A 15 -2.96 -18.39 9.16
C LYS A 15 -4.34 -18.95 8.80
N ALA A 16 -5.34 -18.73 9.65
CA ALA A 16 -6.71 -19.16 9.40
C ALA A 16 -7.32 -18.55 8.12
N LEU A 17 -6.98 -17.29 7.79
CA LEU A 17 -7.42 -16.66 6.53
C LEU A 17 -6.77 -17.32 5.31
N VAL A 18 -5.45 -17.60 5.38
CA VAL A 18 -4.74 -18.27 4.28
C VAL A 18 -5.27 -19.70 4.07
N GLU A 19 -5.53 -20.44 5.15
CA GLU A 19 -6.14 -21.76 5.08
C GLU A 19 -7.56 -21.70 4.48
N LYS A 20 -8.37 -20.69 4.86
CA LYS A 20 -9.74 -20.53 4.36
C LYS A 20 -9.82 -20.13 2.89
N TYR A 21 -8.98 -19.18 2.46
CA TYR A 21 -9.08 -18.56 1.13
C TYR A 21 -7.99 -19.03 0.15
N SER A 22 -7.08 -19.89 0.59
CA SER A 22 -5.91 -20.37 -0.18
C SER A 22 -4.88 -19.29 -0.57
N TYR A 23 -5.03 -18.07 -0.04
CA TYR A 23 -4.06 -16.99 -0.19
C TYR A 23 -4.22 -15.94 0.92
N ASP A 24 -3.25 -15.04 1.02
CA ASP A 24 -3.22 -13.99 2.04
C ASP A 24 -4.08 -12.78 1.65
N THR A 25 -5.37 -12.81 2.02
CA THR A 25 -6.35 -11.75 1.71
C THR A 25 -5.98 -10.40 2.32
N LYS A 26 -5.27 -10.39 3.46
CA LYS A 26 -4.79 -9.16 4.10
C LYS A 26 -3.70 -8.51 3.25
N ASN A 27 -2.70 -9.28 2.84
CA ASN A 27 -1.65 -8.77 1.95
C ASN A 27 -2.20 -8.35 0.60
N ALA A 28 -3.16 -9.08 0.03
CA ALA A 28 -3.83 -8.71 -1.21
C ALA A 28 -4.48 -7.32 -1.10
N SER A 29 -5.26 -7.09 -0.04
CA SER A 29 -5.91 -5.79 0.22
C SER A 29 -4.88 -4.66 0.36
N ILE A 30 -3.81 -4.89 1.11
CA ILE A 30 -2.74 -3.89 1.29
C ILE A 30 -2.00 -3.62 -0.02
N CYS A 31 -1.72 -4.64 -0.83
CA CYS A 31 -1.06 -4.48 -2.13
C CYS A 31 -1.88 -3.59 -3.07
N ILE A 32 -3.18 -3.86 -3.21
CA ILE A 32 -4.07 -3.06 -4.05
C ILE A 32 -4.17 -1.62 -3.53
N MET A 33 -4.31 -1.45 -2.21
CA MET A 33 -4.34 -0.12 -1.58
C MET A 33 -3.06 0.68 -1.86
N MET A 34 -1.88 0.08 -1.66
CA MET A 34 -0.59 0.75 -1.89
C MET A 34 -0.41 1.15 -3.35
N LEU A 35 -0.83 0.31 -4.30
CA LEU A 35 -0.73 0.65 -5.72
C LEU A 35 -1.62 1.83 -6.09
N ARG A 36 -2.87 1.86 -5.60
CA ARG A 36 -3.79 2.96 -5.86
C ARG A 36 -3.31 4.27 -5.25
N MET A 37 -2.91 4.23 -3.98
CA MET A 37 -2.30 5.38 -3.29
C MET A 37 -1.01 5.84 -3.96
N GLY A 38 -0.18 4.90 -4.44
CA GLY A 38 1.04 5.21 -5.16
C GLY A 38 0.76 5.94 -6.47
N ILE A 39 -0.25 5.50 -7.22
CA ILE A 39 -0.68 6.18 -8.46
C ILE A 39 -1.17 7.59 -8.17
N GLU A 40 -2.04 7.77 -7.16
CA GLU A 40 -2.52 9.09 -6.72
C GLU A 40 -1.34 10.00 -6.35
N PHE A 41 -0.44 9.51 -5.49
CA PHE A 41 0.73 10.28 -5.06
C PHE A 41 1.65 10.67 -6.23
N LEU A 42 1.91 9.75 -7.15
CA LEU A 42 2.75 10.03 -8.31
C LEU A 42 2.11 11.03 -9.29
N THR A 43 0.78 11.09 -9.32
CA THR A 43 0.02 11.94 -10.26
C THR A 43 -0.26 13.32 -9.67
N ASP A 44 -0.76 13.36 -8.44
CA ASP A 44 -1.29 14.56 -7.79
C ASP A 44 -0.28 15.18 -6.81
N GLY A 45 0.73 14.41 -6.38
CA GLY A 45 1.69 14.83 -5.35
C GLY A 45 1.15 14.76 -3.93
N GLU A 46 -0.10 14.28 -3.76
CA GLU A 46 -0.78 14.20 -2.47
C GLU A 46 -1.06 12.75 -2.08
N ILE A 47 -1.04 12.47 -0.78
CA ILE A 47 -1.43 11.17 -0.23
C ILE A 47 -2.78 11.32 0.46
N HIS A 48 -3.77 10.54 0.03
CA HIS A 48 -5.07 10.48 0.67
C HIS A 48 -5.17 9.24 1.58
N PRO A 49 -4.91 9.38 2.91
CA PRO A 49 -4.98 8.24 3.83
C PRO A 49 -6.42 7.77 4.07
N VAL A 50 -7.40 8.67 3.93
CA VAL A 50 -8.83 8.31 3.98
C VAL A 50 -9.25 7.79 2.60
N ARG A 51 -9.67 6.54 2.56
CA ARG A 51 -9.95 5.81 1.31
C ARG A 51 -11.43 5.85 0.95
N GLU A 52 -11.75 6.46 -0.18
CA GLU A 52 -13.10 6.38 -0.77
C GLU A 52 -13.42 4.94 -1.25
N ASP A 53 -12.39 4.19 -1.66
CA ASP A 53 -12.47 2.81 -2.11
C ASP A 53 -12.38 1.77 -0.96
N ALA A 54 -12.57 2.21 0.29
CA ALA A 54 -12.49 1.35 1.48
C ALA A 54 -13.39 0.12 1.40
N SER A 55 -14.58 0.25 0.81
CA SER A 55 -15.52 -0.86 0.62
C SER A 55 -14.90 -2.00 -0.20
N GLN A 56 -14.25 -1.69 -1.33
CA GLN A 56 -13.57 -2.66 -2.19
C GLN A 56 -12.36 -3.28 -1.50
N LEU A 57 -11.59 -2.49 -0.76
CA LEU A 57 -10.45 -2.98 0.03
C LEU A 57 -10.92 -3.98 1.10
N ILE A 58 -12.06 -3.73 1.74
CA ILE A 58 -12.69 -4.67 2.69
C ILE A 58 -13.15 -5.95 1.98
N GLN A 59 -13.73 -5.86 0.78
CA GLN A 59 -14.11 -7.05 0.00
C GLN A 59 -12.90 -7.95 -0.28
N ILE A 60 -11.77 -7.38 -0.68
CA ILE A 60 -10.53 -8.14 -0.89
C ILE A 60 -10.05 -8.75 0.43
N LYS A 61 -9.98 -7.95 1.50
CA LYS A 61 -9.52 -8.39 2.84
C LYS A 61 -10.37 -9.52 3.41
N THR A 62 -11.66 -9.52 3.13
CA THR A 62 -12.64 -10.53 3.57
C THR A 62 -12.77 -11.72 2.60
N GLY A 63 -11.92 -11.78 1.57
CA GLY A 63 -11.84 -12.91 0.64
C GLY A 63 -13.01 -13.02 -0.33
N GLN A 64 -13.74 -11.93 -0.57
CA GLN A 64 -14.80 -11.89 -1.59
C GLN A 64 -14.24 -11.89 -3.02
N TRP A 65 -12.95 -11.58 -3.17
CA TRP A 65 -12.25 -11.63 -4.44
C TRP A 65 -11.51 -12.95 -4.56
N SER A 66 -11.57 -13.57 -5.74
CA SER A 66 -10.69 -14.69 -6.05
C SER A 66 -9.25 -14.23 -6.21
N LEU A 67 -8.31 -15.14 -6.00
CA LEU A 67 -6.88 -14.88 -6.21
C LEU A 67 -6.60 -14.35 -7.62
N ASP A 68 -7.20 -14.96 -8.65
CA ASP A 68 -7.04 -14.52 -10.06
C ASP A 68 -7.58 -13.11 -10.30
N LYS A 69 -8.66 -12.73 -9.61
CA LYS A 69 -9.19 -11.36 -9.70
C LYS A 69 -8.24 -10.36 -9.06
N VAL A 70 -7.67 -10.69 -7.90
CA VAL A 70 -6.65 -9.86 -7.24
C VAL A 70 -5.41 -9.72 -8.13
N HIS A 71 -4.92 -10.81 -8.72
CA HIS A 71 -3.76 -10.77 -9.61
C HIS A 71 -3.99 -9.87 -10.82
N ARG A 72 -5.12 -10.04 -11.53
CA ARG A 72 -5.44 -9.19 -12.69
C ARG A 72 -5.53 -7.71 -12.34
N GLU A 73 -6.11 -7.39 -11.19
CA GLU A 73 -6.19 -5.99 -10.74
C GLU A 73 -4.81 -5.46 -10.34
N ALA A 74 -3.99 -6.26 -9.64
CA ALA A 74 -2.63 -5.86 -9.30
C ALA A 74 -1.79 -5.61 -10.56
N ASP A 75 -1.83 -6.50 -11.56
CA ASP A 75 -1.10 -6.34 -12.82
C ASP A 75 -1.54 -5.08 -13.58
N ARG A 76 -2.85 -4.78 -13.58
CA ARG A 76 -3.38 -3.54 -14.15
C ARG A 76 -2.83 -2.32 -13.43
N LEU A 77 -2.84 -2.32 -12.11
CA LEU A 77 -2.38 -1.22 -11.28
C LEU A 77 -0.86 -1.04 -11.34
N PHE A 78 -0.07 -2.11 -11.45
CA PHE A 78 1.37 -2.01 -11.65
C PHE A 78 1.71 -1.25 -12.94
N LYS A 79 1.06 -1.58 -14.05
CA LYS A 79 1.25 -0.85 -15.33
C LYS A 79 0.86 0.61 -15.21
N GLN A 80 -0.22 0.91 -14.48
CA GLN A 80 -0.63 2.30 -14.24
C GLN A 80 0.36 3.05 -13.34
N CYS A 81 0.90 2.38 -12.32
CA CYS A 81 1.90 2.96 -11.42
C CYS A 81 3.20 3.25 -12.17
N GLU A 82 3.66 2.36 -13.05
CA GLU A 82 4.82 2.58 -13.91
C GLU A 82 4.59 3.81 -14.82
N GLN A 83 3.43 3.92 -15.45
CA GLN A 83 3.09 5.09 -16.25
C GLN A 83 3.02 6.37 -15.41
N ALA A 84 2.40 6.32 -14.22
CA ALA A 84 2.33 7.47 -13.33
C ALA A 84 3.74 7.92 -12.89
N TYR A 85 4.63 6.98 -12.61
CA TYR A 85 6.02 7.26 -12.25
C TYR A 85 6.76 7.99 -13.37
N ILE A 86 6.66 7.50 -14.62
CA ILE A 86 7.31 8.12 -15.78
C ILE A 86 6.86 9.59 -15.99
N ASN A 87 5.60 9.90 -15.67
CA ASN A 87 5.04 11.24 -15.87
C ASN A 87 5.04 12.09 -14.60
N SER A 88 5.57 11.57 -13.48
CA SER A 88 5.51 12.26 -12.21
C SER A 88 6.38 13.51 -12.24
N LYS A 89 5.90 14.56 -11.57
CA LYS A 89 6.67 15.79 -11.33
C LYS A 89 7.42 15.76 -9.99
N LEU A 90 7.28 14.68 -9.23
CA LEU A 90 7.98 14.53 -7.97
C LEU A 90 9.49 14.44 -8.21
N PRO A 91 10.29 14.98 -7.28
CA PRO A 91 11.73 14.84 -7.36
C PRO A 91 12.14 13.38 -7.15
N ASP A 92 13.28 12.99 -7.73
CA ASP A 92 13.85 11.63 -7.56
C ASP A 92 14.16 11.30 -6.09
N ARG A 93 14.35 12.32 -5.25
CA ARG A 93 14.68 12.17 -3.84
C ARG A 93 13.92 13.19 -2.99
N PRO A 94 13.52 12.81 -1.76
CA PRO A 94 12.92 13.75 -0.81
C PRO A 94 13.95 14.81 -0.37
N ASP A 95 13.45 16.01 -0.08
CA ASP A 95 14.23 17.09 0.54
C ASP A 95 14.50 16.75 2.01
N ARG A 96 15.67 16.16 2.27
CA ARG A 96 16.08 15.76 3.62
C ARG A 96 16.33 16.97 4.52
N ASP A 97 17.02 17.98 4.01
CA ASP A 97 17.40 19.16 4.80
C ASP A 97 16.13 19.93 5.21
N GLY A 98 15.17 20.08 4.30
CA GLY A 98 13.86 20.65 4.60
C GLY A 98 13.08 19.86 5.65
N ALA A 99 13.08 18.52 5.55
CA ALA A 99 12.43 17.66 6.53
C ALA A 99 13.07 17.75 7.92
N GLU A 100 14.41 17.77 8.00
CA GLU A 100 15.15 17.92 9.26
C GLU A 100 14.88 19.28 9.91
N LYS A 101 14.89 20.36 9.13
CA LYS A 101 14.54 21.70 9.61
C LYS A 101 13.12 21.74 10.18
N LEU A 102 12.15 21.17 9.47
CA LEU A 102 10.76 21.11 9.93
C LEU A 102 10.61 20.36 11.25
N VAL A 103 11.32 19.24 11.42
CA VAL A 103 11.29 18.48 12.69
C VAL A 103 11.87 19.31 13.84
N ALA A 104 12.97 20.03 13.61
CA ALA A 104 13.55 20.92 14.62
C ALA A 104 12.57 22.03 15.01
N GLU A 105 11.93 22.70 14.04
CA GLU A 105 10.96 23.77 14.29
C GLU A 105 9.76 23.29 15.12
N ILE A 106 9.16 22.15 14.77
CA ILE A 106 8.04 21.57 15.54
C ILE A 106 8.48 21.19 16.96
N THR A 107 9.70 20.66 17.10
CA THR A 107 10.24 20.30 18.41
C THR A 107 10.43 21.55 19.28
N GLU A 108 10.99 22.62 18.72
CA GLU A 108 11.17 23.91 19.40
C GLU A 108 9.84 24.54 19.82
N GLU A 109 8.79 24.45 18.99
CA GLU A 109 7.47 25.03 19.28
C GLU A 109 6.69 24.31 20.38
N PHE A 110 6.78 22.97 20.44
CA PHE A 110 5.90 22.16 21.30
C PHE A 110 6.58 21.52 22.51
N LEU A 111 7.91 21.44 22.54
CA LEU A 111 8.65 20.84 23.65
C LEU A 111 9.42 21.85 24.51
N PHE A 112 9.62 23.08 24.03
CA PHE A 112 10.30 24.16 24.74
C PHE A 112 9.38 25.38 24.90
#